data_AF-A0A0M9EDF5-F1
#
_entry.id   AF-A0A0M9EDF5-F1
#
_cell.length_a   1.000
_cell.length_b   1.000
_cell.length_c   1.000
_cell.angle_alpha   90.00
_cell.angle_beta   90.00
_cell.angle_gamma   90.00
#
_symmetry.space_group_name_H-M   'P 1'
#
loop_
_entity.id
_entity.type
_entity.pdbx_description
1 polymer ?
#
loop_
_entity_poly.entity_id
_entity_poly.type
_entity_poly.pdbx_seq_one_letter_code
_entity_poly.pdbx_strand_id
1 'polypeptide(L)'
;MMNVESYLKSDDFFLIVDETLRQHACKAVETFLEKNEPVKKKQLHAITTAIEGNGFKALQELIKNQKDKNTKKKNKLFWTFLNDYIIDKQKSDFLPLFVFLQTQPVIKDMLEDESSVSDKKEKKDIRKRNKKKIETIMNKVILIYFEHFNCHYFYKSRGL
;
A
#
# COMPACT_ATOMS: atom_id res chain seq x y z
N MET A 1 -13.46 15.92 -16.24
CA MET A 1 -12.72 15.72 -14.98
C MET A 1 -12.61 14.22 -14.76
N MET A 2 -11.39 13.66 -14.64
CA MET A 2 -11.18 12.23 -14.48
C MET A 2 -11.75 11.78 -13.12
N ASN A 3 -12.48 10.66 -13.09
CA ASN A 3 -12.97 10.09 -11.84
C ASN A 3 -12.07 8.92 -11.38
N VAL A 4 -12.24 8.46 -10.13
CA VAL A 4 -11.37 7.42 -9.55
C VAL A 4 -11.40 6.13 -10.34
N GLU A 5 -12.59 5.71 -10.81
CA GLU A 5 -12.74 4.46 -11.55
C GLU A 5 -12.10 4.54 -12.94
N SER A 6 -12.18 5.69 -13.60
CA SER A 6 -11.55 5.90 -14.90
C SER A 6 -10.02 5.98 -14.78
N TYR A 7 -9.51 6.61 -13.71
CA TYR A 7 -8.06 6.67 -13.45
C TYR A 7 -7.48 5.27 -13.18
N LEU A 8 -8.15 4.46 -12.35
CA LEU A 8 -7.69 3.10 -12.06
C LEU A 8 -7.72 2.15 -13.27
N LYS A 9 -8.32 2.57 -14.38
CA LYS A 9 -8.38 1.85 -15.66
C LYS A 9 -7.57 2.53 -16.76
N SER A 10 -6.90 3.65 -16.48
CA SER A 10 -6.16 4.39 -17.50
C SER A 10 -4.79 3.77 -17.77
N ASP A 11 -4.29 3.95 -18.99
CA ASP A 11 -2.95 3.50 -19.37
C ASP A 11 -1.88 4.16 -18.49
N ASP A 12 -2.06 5.42 -18.09
CA ASP A 12 -1.14 6.11 -17.17
C ASP A 12 -1.00 5.37 -15.83
N PHE A 13 -2.10 4.84 -15.30
CA PHE A 13 -2.06 4.08 -14.06
C PHE A 13 -1.31 2.75 -14.27
N PHE A 14 -1.59 2.03 -15.35
CA PHE A 14 -0.91 0.76 -15.63
C PHE A 14 0.57 0.94 -16.00
N LEU A 15 0.93 1.96 -16.78
CA LEU A 15 2.31 2.14 -17.25
C LEU A 15 3.23 2.73 -16.18
N ILE A 16 2.75 3.70 -15.40
CA ILE A 16 3.61 4.45 -14.48
C ILE A 16 3.43 3.95 -13.05
N VAL A 17 2.19 3.75 -12.60
CA VAL A 17 1.94 3.35 -11.22
C VAL A 17 2.24 1.87 -11.05
N ASP A 18 1.62 0.97 -11.83
CA ASP A 18 1.79 -0.48 -11.66
C ASP A 18 3.26 -0.93 -11.74
N GLU A 19 4.00 -0.48 -12.75
CA GLU A 19 5.43 -0.83 -12.88
C GLU A 19 6.26 -0.34 -11.69
N THR A 20 5.99 0.87 -11.19
CA THR A 20 6.63 1.38 -9.98
C THR A 20 6.28 0.53 -8.75
N LEU A 21 5.00 0.14 -8.61
CA LEU A 21 4.55 -0.76 -7.54
C LEU A 21 5.28 -2.10 -7.61
N ARG A 22 5.39 -2.67 -8.81
CA ARG A 22 6.07 -3.93 -9.06
C ARG A 22 7.54 -3.86 -8.64
N GLN A 23 8.27 -2.85 -9.09
CA GLN A 23 9.68 -2.65 -8.73
C GLN A 23 9.87 -2.51 -7.22
N HIS A 24 9.01 -1.72 -6.57
CA HIS A 24 9.04 -1.54 -5.12
C HIS A 24 8.75 -2.85 -4.37
N ALA A 25 7.76 -3.61 -4.84
CA ALA A 25 7.38 -4.90 -4.26
C ALA A 25 8.49 -5.95 -4.41
N CYS A 26 9.10 -6.05 -5.60
CA CYS A 26 10.22 -6.94 -5.86
C CYS A 26 11.40 -6.63 -4.93
N LYS A 27 11.79 -5.36 -4.85
CA LYS A 27 12.91 -4.92 -3.99
C LYS A 27 12.62 -5.17 -2.51
N ALA A 28 11.37 -4.99 -2.05
CA ALA A 28 10.98 -5.28 -0.68
C ALA A 28 11.16 -6.78 -0.34
N VAL A 29 10.71 -7.66 -1.23
CA VAL A 29 10.86 -9.11 -1.10
C VAL A 29 12.33 -9.49 -1.04
N GLU A 30 13.15 -8.97 -1.96
CA GLU A 30 14.59 -9.26 -2.02
C GLU A 30 15.29 -8.80 -0.74
N THR A 31 15.05 -7.57 -0.31
CA THR A 31 15.59 -7.01 0.94
C THR A 31 15.24 -7.88 2.15
N PHE A 32 14.01 -8.40 2.20
CA PHE A 32 13.59 -9.29 3.29
C PHE A 32 14.33 -10.63 3.23
N LEU A 33 14.36 -11.26 2.05
CA LEU A 33 14.90 -12.62 1.86
C LEU A 33 16.43 -12.68 1.89
N GLU A 34 17.14 -11.58 1.64
CA GLU A 34 18.60 -11.47 1.84
C GLU A 34 19.02 -11.77 3.29
N LYS A 35 18.16 -11.41 4.25
CA LYS A 35 18.50 -11.44 5.69
C LYS A 35 17.64 -12.42 6.49
N ASN A 36 16.59 -12.98 5.88
CA ASN A 36 15.58 -13.77 6.58
C ASN A 36 15.12 -14.95 5.75
N GLU A 37 14.77 -16.04 6.44
CA GLU A 37 14.16 -17.19 5.79
C GLU A 37 12.70 -16.93 5.33
N PRO A 38 12.21 -17.64 4.30
CA PRO A 38 10.84 -17.49 3.82
C PRO A 38 9.75 -17.88 4.83
N VAL A 39 8.78 -17.01 5.09
CA VAL A 39 7.60 -17.29 5.93
C VAL A 39 6.64 -18.26 5.25
N LYS A 40 5.78 -18.90 6.05
CA LYS A 40 4.76 -19.80 5.52
C LYS A 40 3.73 -19.03 4.69
N LYS A 41 3.24 -19.64 3.60
CA LYS A 41 2.22 -19.11 2.68
C LYS A 41 1.01 -18.48 3.39
N LYS A 42 0.59 -19.03 4.54
CA LYS A 42 -0.51 -18.48 5.34
C LYS A 42 -0.29 -17.05 5.83
N GLN A 43 0.96 -16.61 6.02
CA GLN A 43 1.25 -15.21 6.39
C GLN A 43 1.00 -14.28 5.20
N LEU A 44 1.36 -14.71 3.99
CA LEU A 44 1.10 -13.98 2.75
C LEU A 44 -0.40 -13.89 2.46
N HIS A 45 -1.14 -15.01 2.59
CA HIS A 45 -2.60 -15.01 2.41
C HIS A 45 -3.33 -14.10 3.39
N ALA A 46 -2.87 -14.01 4.64
CA ALA A 46 -3.49 -13.13 5.63
C ALA A 46 -3.44 -11.64 5.21
N ILE A 47 -2.43 -11.24 4.43
CA ILE A 47 -2.30 -9.88 3.90
C ILE A 47 -3.44 -9.59 2.92
N THR A 48 -3.60 -10.45 1.90
CA THR A 48 -4.65 -10.29 0.89
C THR A 48 -6.03 -10.28 1.54
N THR A 49 -6.31 -11.21 2.45
CA THR A 49 -7.60 -11.25 3.18
C THR A 49 -7.87 -9.97 3.97
N ALA A 50 -6.86 -9.38 4.61
CA ALA A 50 -7.04 -8.12 5.34
C ALA A 50 -7.35 -6.95 4.40
N ILE A 51 -6.65 -6.86 3.26
CA ILE A 51 -6.85 -5.81 2.26
C ILE A 51 -8.25 -5.95 1.63
N GLU A 52 -8.68 -7.15 1.27
CA GLU A 52 -10.02 -7.39 0.70
C GLU A 52 -11.13 -7.09 1.71
N GLY A 53 -10.90 -7.36 3.00
CA GLY A 53 -11.89 -7.14 4.04
C GLY A 53 -12.15 -5.67 4.36
N ASN A 54 -11.10 -4.85 4.52
CA ASN A 54 -11.26 -3.44 4.88
C ASN A 54 -10.07 -2.55 4.45
N GLY A 55 -9.42 -2.91 3.34
CA GLY A 55 -8.37 -2.12 2.72
C GLY A 55 -7.12 -1.94 3.57
N PHE A 56 -6.45 -0.80 3.35
CA PHE A 56 -5.18 -0.48 4.00
C PHE A 56 -5.29 -0.41 5.53
N LYS A 57 -6.44 0.00 6.06
CA LYS A 57 -6.66 0.07 7.51
C LYS A 57 -6.61 -1.30 8.17
N ALA A 58 -7.30 -2.31 7.63
CA ALA A 58 -7.22 -3.67 8.16
C ALA A 58 -5.82 -4.25 8.02
N LEU A 59 -5.09 -3.92 6.94
CA LEU A 59 -3.69 -4.31 6.81
C LEU A 59 -2.82 -3.69 7.92
N GLN A 60 -2.98 -2.40 8.21
CA GLN A 60 -2.25 -1.74 9.29
C GLN A 60 -2.51 -2.39 10.65
N GLU A 61 -3.78 -2.68 10.95
CA GLU A 61 -4.17 -3.37 12.18
C GLU A 61 -3.59 -4.78 12.24
N LEU A 62 -3.62 -5.53 11.13
CA LEU A 62 -3.01 -6.86 11.03
C LEU A 62 -1.51 -6.80 11.30
N ILE A 63 -0.78 -5.93 10.59
CA ILE A 63 0.67 -5.77 10.72
C ILE A 63 1.03 -5.45 12.16
N LYS A 64 0.35 -4.47 12.77
CA LYS A 64 0.60 -4.07 14.16
C LYS A 64 0.35 -5.23 15.13
N ASN A 65 -0.82 -5.88 15.01
CA ASN A 65 -1.16 -7.02 15.88
C ASN A 65 -0.16 -8.17 15.75
N GLN A 66 0.27 -8.48 14.52
CA GLN A 66 1.22 -9.57 14.29
C GLN A 66 2.64 -9.21 14.72
N LYS A 67 3.08 -7.96 14.54
CA LYS A 67 4.34 -7.45 15.07
C LYS A 67 4.39 -7.58 16.60
N ASP A 68 3.32 -7.19 17.28
CA ASP A 68 3.30 -7.13 18.74
C ASP A 68 3.11 -8.53 19.36
N LYS A 69 2.15 -9.32 18.85
CA LYS A 69 1.64 -10.53 19.52
C LYS A 69 2.16 -11.85 18.96
N ASN A 70 2.81 -11.87 17.79
CA ASN A 70 3.24 -13.14 17.19
C ASN A 70 4.43 -13.74 17.96
N THR A 71 4.25 -14.96 18.46
CA THR A 71 5.25 -15.67 19.28
C THR A 71 6.35 -16.32 18.45
N LYS A 72 6.13 -16.52 17.13
CA LYS A 72 7.12 -17.14 16.26
C LYS A 72 8.08 -16.08 15.74
N LYS A 73 9.34 -16.13 16.19
CA LYS A 73 10.42 -15.17 15.83
C LYS A 73 10.45 -14.85 14.32
N LYS A 74 10.44 -15.87 13.47
CA LYS A 74 10.45 -15.73 12.00
C LYS A 74 9.27 -14.92 11.45
N ASN A 75 8.05 -15.18 11.94
CA ASN A 75 6.90 -14.41 11.52
C ASN A 75 6.98 -12.99 12.09
N LYS A 76 7.39 -12.83 13.34
CA LYS A 76 7.55 -11.51 13.97
C LYS A 76 8.53 -10.62 13.20
N LEU A 77 9.62 -11.18 12.69
CA LEU A 77 10.57 -10.48 11.81
C LEU A 77 9.90 -10.02 10.51
N PHE A 78 9.14 -10.90 9.85
CA PHE A 78 8.38 -10.54 8.65
C PHE A 78 7.38 -9.41 8.88
N TRP A 79 6.59 -9.48 9.96
CA TRP A 79 5.63 -8.43 10.28
C TRP A 79 6.28 -7.12 10.75
N THR A 80 7.42 -7.22 11.44
CA THR A 80 8.25 -6.04 11.76
C THR A 80 8.77 -5.39 10.48
N PHE A 81 9.30 -6.18 9.55
CA PHE A 81 9.76 -5.69 8.26
C PHE A 81 8.64 -4.99 7.50
N LEU A 82 7.46 -5.59 7.38
CA LEU A 82 6.32 -4.95 6.71
C LEU A 82 5.87 -3.67 7.40
N ASN A 83 5.89 -3.63 8.73
CA ASN A 83 5.61 -2.39 9.47
C ASN A 83 6.62 -1.31 9.09
N ASP A 84 7.90 -1.64 9.12
CA ASP A 84 8.96 -0.66 8.94
C ASP A 84 9.03 -0.19 7.46
N TYR A 85 8.69 -1.06 6.51
CA TYR A 85 8.74 -0.77 5.08
C TYR A 85 7.47 -0.07 4.55
N ILE A 86 6.28 -0.44 5.03
CA ILE A 86 4.99 0.04 4.50
C ILE A 86 4.36 1.12 5.39
N ILE A 87 4.54 1.04 6.72
CA ILE A 87 3.85 1.91 7.68
C ILE A 87 4.77 3.02 8.22
N ASP A 88 5.99 2.66 8.63
CA ASP A 88 6.91 3.58 9.29
C ASP A 88 7.68 4.44 8.27
N LYS A 89 7.23 5.68 8.11
CA LYS A 89 7.80 6.62 7.14
C LYS A 89 9.24 7.06 7.45
N GLN A 90 9.70 6.89 8.69
CA GLN A 90 11.03 7.34 9.11
C GLN A 90 12.12 6.29 8.87
N LYS A 91 11.73 5.03 8.70
CA LYS A 91 12.66 3.89 8.57
C LYS A 91 12.70 3.28 7.18
N SER A 92 11.80 3.71 6.30
CA SER A 92 11.81 3.30 4.91
C SER A 92 12.73 4.23 4.12
N ASP A 93 13.75 3.67 3.48
CA ASP A 93 14.56 4.38 2.47
C ASP A 93 13.72 4.72 1.20
N PHE A 94 12.45 4.31 1.18
CA PHE A 94 11.52 4.56 0.09
C PHE A 94 10.47 5.57 0.51
N LEU A 95 10.04 6.40 -0.45
CA LEU A 95 8.79 7.14 -0.29
C LEU A 95 7.71 6.12 0.06
N PRO A 96 7.05 6.23 1.23
CA PRO A 96 5.93 5.37 1.57
C PRO A 96 4.95 5.42 0.40
N LEU A 97 4.41 4.27 0.00
CA LEU A 97 3.52 4.15 -1.15
C LEU A 97 2.43 5.25 -1.21
N PHE A 98 1.94 5.63 -0.03
CA PHE A 98 1.03 6.74 0.18
C PHE A 98 1.57 8.10 -0.31
N VAL A 99 2.82 8.44 0.01
CA VAL A 99 3.47 9.68 -0.42
C VAL A 99 3.66 9.68 -1.94
N PHE A 100 4.11 8.55 -2.51
CA PHE A 100 4.28 8.41 -3.97
C PHE A 100 2.98 8.67 -4.74
N LEU A 101 1.86 8.16 -4.22
CA LEU A 101 0.55 8.40 -4.82
C LEU A 101 0.12 9.86 -4.68
N GLN A 102 0.33 10.47 -3.51
CA GLN A 102 -0.04 11.88 -3.30
C GLN A 102 0.78 12.87 -4.15
N THR A 103 1.96 12.46 -4.63
CA THR A 103 2.76 13.29 -5.53
C THR A 103 2.30 13.24 -6.98
N GLN A 104 1.44 12.28 -7.37
CA GLN A 104 1.00 12.14 -8.76
C GLN A 104 0.11 13.33 -9.18
N PRO A 105 0.44 14.02 -10.30
CA PRO A 105 -0.36 15.15 -10.78
C PRO A 105 -1.83 14.81 -10.98
N VAL A 106 -2.13 13.65 -11.58
CA VAL A 106 -3.50 13.18 -11.80
C VAL A 106 -4.29 13.06 -10.49
N ILE A 107 -3.64 12.61 -9.41
CA ILE A 107 -4.29 12.53 -8.10
C ILE A 107 -4.59 13.93 -7.56
N LYS A 108 -3.66 14.90 -7.72
CA LYS A 108 -3.90 16.30 -7.31
C LYS A 108 -5.07 16.92 -8.07
N ASP A 109 -5.15 16.71 -9.38
CA ASP A 109 -6.20 17.26 -10.24
C ASP A 109 -7.59 16.67 -9.93
N MET A 110 -7.66 15.50 -9.30
CA MET A 110 -8.92 14.87 -8.87
C MET A 110 -9.43 15.38 -7.51
N LEU A 111 -8.58 16.04 -6.72
CA LEU A 111 -8.95 16.59 -5.42
C LEU A 111 -9.59 17.96 -5.60
N GLU A 112 -10.69 18.18 -4.88
CA GLU A 112 -11.35 19.49 -4.85
C GLU A 112 -10.54 20.45 -3.98
N ASP A 113 -10.30 21.67 -4.47
CA ASP A 113 -9.59 22.70 -3.69
C ASP A 113 -10.49 23.25 -2.57
N GLU A 114 -9.98 23.24 -1.35
CA GLU A 114 -10.68 23.78 -0.18
C GLU A 114 -10.44 25.29 0.02
N SER A 115 -9.46 25.86 -0.68
CA SER A 115 -9.07 27.27 -0.57
C SER A 115 -10.10 28.21 -1.20
N SER A 116 -10.88 27.71 -2.17
CA SER A 116 -11.90 28.46 -2.92
C SER A 116 -13.24 28.60 -2.19
N VAL A 117 -13.39 27.95 -1.03
CA VAL A 117 -14.64 27.94 -0.26
C VAL A 117 -14.47 28.74 1.02
N SER A 118 -15.48 29.50 1.43
CA SER A 118 -15.48 30.25 2.70
C SER A 118 -16.28 29.53 3.81
N ASP A 119 -17.30 28.76 3.44
CA ASP A 119 -18.14 28.01 4.39
C ASP A 119 -17.38 26.85 5.06
N LYS A 120 -17.48 26.79 6.40
CA LYS A 120 -16.83 25.77 7.21
C LYS A 120 -17.43 24.38 6.99
N LYS A 121 -18.75 24.29 6.76
CA LYS A 121 -19.42 23.00 6.56
C LYS A 121 -19.03 22.41 5.21
N GLU A 122 -19.07 23.22 4.16
CA GLU A 122 -18.65 22.82 2.82
C GLU A 122 -17.16 22.41 2.77
N LYS A 123 -16.25 23.16 3.43
CA LYS A 123 -14.84 22.72 3.60
C LYS A 123 -14.73 21.34 4.23
N LYS A 124 -15.52 21.06 5.28
CA LYS A 124 -15.51 19.76 5.97
C LYS A 124 -15.99 18.65 5.05
N ASP A 125 -16.97 18.92 4.20
CA ASP A 125 -17.51 17.93 3.26
C ASP A 125 -16.54 17.68 2.09
N ILE A 126 -15.88 18.71 1.55
CA ILE A 126 -14.78 18.58 0.58
C ILE A 126 -13.66 17.68 1.14
N ARG A 127 -13.20 17.95 2.37
CA ARG A 127 -12.17 17.14 3.04
C ARG A 127 -12.58 15.67 3.16
N LYS A 128 -13.84 15.39 3.51
CA LYS A 128 -14.35 14.01 3.58
C LYS A 128 -14.38 13.35 2.20
N ARG A 129 -14.84 14.05 1.16
CA ARG A 129 -14.86 13.53 -0.22
C ARG A 129 -13.45 13.23 -0.72
N ASN A 130 -12.52 14.17 -0.58
CA ASN A 130 -11.13 14.02 -0.96
C ASN A 130 -10.46 12.86 -0.20
N LYS A 131 -10.67 12.77 1.12
CA LYS A 131 -10.18 11.64 1.92
C LYS A 131 -10.71 10.31 1.39
N LYS A 132 -12.01 10.21 1.08
CA LYS A 132 -12.60 8.99 0.54
C LYS A 132 -12.01 8.61 -0.83
N LYS A 133 -11.79 9.59 -1.73
CA LYS A 133 -11.13 9.37 -3.03
C LYS A 133 -9.73 8.78 -2.85
N ILE A 134 -8.93 9.37 -1.95
CA ILE A 134 -7.58 8.88 -1.63
C ILE A 134 -7.64 7.48 -1.04
N GLU A 135 -8.53 7.22 -0.09
CA GLU A 135 -8.69 5.89 0.52
C GLU A 135 -9.05 4.82 -0.53
N THR A 136 -9.94 5.12 -1.47
CA THR A 136 -10.27 4.20 -2.58
C THR A 136 -9.05 3.90 -3.45
N ILE A 137 -8.30 4.92 -3.86
CA ILE A 137 -7.08 4.74 -4.67
C ILE A 137 -6.05 3.91 -3.89
N MET A 138 -5.81 4.26 -2.63
CA MET A 138 -4.89 3.55 -1.75
C MET A 138 -5.24 2.07 -1.60
N ASN A 139 -6.53 1.76 -1.42
CA ASN A 139 -6.98 0.38 -1.28
C ASN A 139 -6.74 -0.43 -2.55
N LYS A 140 -6.90 0.17 -3.74
CA LYS A 140 -6.61 -0.53 -5.00
C LYS A 140 -5.11 -0.71 -5.20
N VAL A 141 -4.34 0.33 -4.94
CA VAL A 141 -2.88 0.32 -5.13
C VAL A 141 -2.20 -0.63 -4.15
N ILE A 142 -2.61 -0.67 -2.89
CA ILE A 142 -2.02 -1.60 -1.92
C ILE A 142 -2.31 -3.06 -2.28
N LEU A 143 -3.49 -3.34 -2.86
CA LEU A 143 -3.83 -4.68 -3.33
C LEU A 143 -2.88 -5.10 -4.45
N ILE A 144 -2.72 -4.26 -5.48
CA ILE A 144 -1.81 -4.50 -6.60
C ILE A 144 -0.36 -4.67 -6.12
N TYR A 145 0.10 -3.80 -5.22
CA TYR A 145 1.42 -3.92 -4.62
C TYR A 145 1.64 -5.29 -3.98
N PHE A 146 0.65 -5.81 -3.22
CA PHE A 146 0.78 -7.12 -2.58
C PHE A 146 0.54 -8.30 -3.53
N GLU A 147 -0.15 -8.12 -4.65
CA GLU A 147 -0.17 -9.09 -5.74
C GLU A 147 1.24 -9.28 -6.31
N HIS A 148 1.93 -8.19 -6.66
CA HIS A 148 3.33 -8.20 -7.11
C HIS A 148 4.27 -8.77 -6.04
N PHE A 149 4.10 -8.33 -4.79
CA PHE A 149 4.91 -8.81 -3.66
C PHE A 149 4.78 -10.33 -3.52
N ASN A 150 3.54 -10.85 -3.47
CA ASN A 150 3.29 -12.27 -3.28
C ASN A 150 3.80 -13.11 -4.47
N CYS A 151 3.64 -12.60 -5.68
CA CYS A 151 4.16 -13.22 -6.90
C CYS A 151 5.69 -13.34 -6.83
N HIS A 152 6.40 -12.23 -6.62
CA HIS A 152 7.87 -12.23 -6.53
C HIS A 152 8.38 -13.08 -5.37
N TYR A 153 7.71 -13.00 -4.22
CA TYR A 153 8.03 -13.81 -3.04
C TYR A 153 7.98 -15.31 -3.33
N PHE A 154 6.96 -15.75 -4.06
CA PHE A 154 6.81 -17.14 -4.44
C PHE A 154 7.99 -17.65 -5.28
N TYR A 155 8.42 -16.87 -6.29
CA TYR A 155 9.55 -17.24 -7.14
C TYR A 155 10.88 -17.19 -6.38
N LYS A 156 11.16 -16.07 -5.70
CA LYS A 156 12.42 -15.90 -4.95
C LYS A 156 12.60 -16.92 -3.83
N SER A 157 11.52 -17.25 -3.11
CA SER A 157 11.59 -18.27 -2.04
C SER A 157 11.86 -19.70 -2.55
N ARG A 158 11.75 -19.93 -3.86
CA ARG A 158 12.06 -21.20 -4.53
C ARG A 158 13.41 -21.20 -5.25
N GLY A 159 14.19 -20.11 -5.15
CA GLY A 159 15.47 -19.97 -5.84
C GLY A 159 15.33 -19.70 -7.34
N LEU A 160 14.18 -19.18 -7.78
CA LEU A 160 13.91 -18.76 -9.16
C LEU A 160 14.09 -17.24 -9.32
#